data_AF-A0A554JM74-F1
#
_entry.id   AF-A0A554JM74-F1
#
_cell.length_a   1.000
_cell.length_b   1.000
_cell.length_c   1.000
_cell.angle_alpha   90.00
_cell.angle_beta   90.00
_cell.angle_gamma   90.00
#
_symmetry.space_group_name_H-M   'P 1'
#
loop_
_entity.id
_entity.type
_entity.pdbx_description
1 polymer ?
#
loop_
_entity_poly.entity_id
_entity_poly.type
_entity_poly.pdbx_seq_one_letter_code
_entity_poly.pdbx_strand_id
1 'polypeptide(L)'
;MIIDETGGMHGVRDHHALLSVVSAPRQAAFGRELYPSIFEKAAVYIRDIITLHPFLDGNKRTGITVAFVFLENNGYGGIDHEGEIEHFVLAVIHQKLDIEDIAAWLKTHTKRK
;
A
#
# COMPACT_ATOMS: atom_id res chain seq x y z
N MET A 1 -13.39 9.33 -2.89
CA MET A 1 -12.73 8.01 -2.67
C MET A 1 -12.48 7.36 -4.02
N ILE A 2 -11.53 6.43 -4.15
CA ILE A 2 -11.21 5.79 -5.45
C ILE A 2 -12.44 5.12 -6.09
N ILE A 3 -13.38 4.64 -5.29
CA ILE A 3 -14.67 4.09 -5.75
C ILE A 3 -15.57 5.13 -6.44
N ASP A 4 -15.39 6.43 -6.19
CA ASP A 4 -16.11 7.50 -6.90
C ASP A 4 -15.62 7.65 -8.34
N GLU A 5 -14.36 7.29 -8.59
CA GLU A 5 -13.71 7.36 -9.90
C GLU A 5 -13.80 6.02 -10.66
N THR A 6 -14.00 4.92 -9.94
CA THR A 6 -13.83 3.56 -10.49
C THR A 6 -15.00 2.61 -10.23
N GLY A 7 -16.08 3.08 -9.59
CA GLY A 7 -17.25 2.28 -9.20
C GLY A 7 -16.99 1.32 -8.04
N GLY A 8 -18.07 0.97 -7.32
CA GLY A 8 -18.04 0.02 -6.20
C GLY A 8 -18.97 0.39 -5.05
N MET A 9 -18.98 -0.42 -3.99
CA MET A 9 -19.77 -0.14 -2.79
C MET A 9 -19.08 0.90 -1.88
N HIS A 10 -19.84 1.90 -1.47
CA HIS A 10 -19.36 2.97 -0.61
C HIS A 10 -19.40 2.57 0.87
N GLY A 11 -18.30 2.80 1.60
CA GLY A 11 -18.26 2.70 3.06
C GLY A 11 -17.04 1.97 3.63
N VAL A 12 -16.80 2.24 4.93
CA VAL A 12 -15.81 1.53 5.75
C VAL A 12 -16.47 0.27 6.30
N ARG A 13 -15.87 -0.88 6.01
CA ARG A 13 -16.30 -2.19 6.52
C ARG A 13 -15.84 -2.39 7.96
N ASP A 14 -14.59 -2.02 8.24
CA ASP A 14 -13.96 -2.22 9.55
C ASP A 14 -13.10 -0.99 9.92
N HIS A 15 -13.61 -0.24 10.91
CA HIS A 15 -12.96 0.96 11.41
C HIS A 15 -11.70 0.65 12.24
N HIS A 16 -11.66 -0.50 12.92
CA HIS A 16 -10.49 -0.92 13.68
C HIS A 16 -9.36 -1.33 12.75
N ALA A 17 -9.67 -2.07 11.69
CA ALA A 17 -8.72 -2.39 10.63
C ALA A 17 -8.15 -1.10 10.00
N LEU A 18 -9.01 -0.12 9.71
CA LEU A 18 -8.56 1.16 9.15
C LEU A 18 -7.61 1.92 10.09
N LEU A 19 -7.95 2.00 11.38
CA LEU A 19 -7.07 2.62 12.38
C LEU A 19 -5.73 1.88 12.52
N SER A 20 -5.75 0.54 12.45
CA SER A 20 -4.55 -0.28 12.47
C SER A 20 -3.62 0.07 11.30
N VAL A 21 -4.14 0.09 10.06
CA VAL A 21 -3.41 0.46 8.84
C VAL A 21 -2.73 1.83 8.97
N VAL A 22 -3.44 2.83 9.51
CA VAL A 22 -2.89 4.19 9.66
C VAL A 22 -1.72 4.22 10.65
N SER A 23 -1.76 3.39 11.68
CA SER A 23 -0.71 3.33 12.70
C SER A 23 0.48 2.45 12.30
N ALA A 24 0.26 1.42 11.47
CA ALA A 24 1.22 0.35 11.21
C ALA A 24 2.61 0.83 10.73
N PRO A 25 2.72 1.77 9.76
CA PRO A 25 4.03 2.21 9.26
C PRO A 25 4.89 2.98 10.28
N ARG A 26 4.30 3.40 11.40
CA ARG A 26 5.00 4.11 12.49
C ARG A 26 5.28 3.22 13.69
N GLN A 27 4.96 1.93 13.61
CA GLN A 27 5.18 1.01 14.73
C GLN A 27 6.68 0.85 15.04
N ALA A 28 6.97 0.74 16.32
CA ALA A 28 8.31 0.52 16.84
C ALA A 28 8.28 -0.55 17.93
N ALA A 29 9.32 -1.38 17.97
CA ALA A 29 9.54 -2.38 19.02
C ALA A 29 10.96 -2.25 19.55
N PHE A 30 11.12 -2.38 20.87
CA PHE A 30 12.43 -2.27 21.53
C PHE A 30 13.21 -0.99 21.15
N GLY A 31 12.50 0.13 20.96
CA GLY A 31 13.08 1.42 20.58
C GLY A 31 13.54 1.53 19.12
N ARG A 32 13.17 0.59 18.25
CA ARG A 32 13.49 0.62 16.82
C ARG A 32 12.23 0.60 15.98
N GLU A 33 12.19 1.41 14.93
CA GLU A 33 11.10 1.33 13.94
C GLU A 33 11.09 -0.06 13.29
N LEU A 34 9.90 -0.63 13.12
CA LEU A 34 9.73 -1.92 12.44
C LEU A 34 9.95 -1.80 10.93
N TYR A 35 9.71 -0.62 10.37
CA TYR A 35 9.76 -0.35 8.93
C TYR A 35 10.66 0.87 8.67
N PRO A 36 11.99 0.72 8.68
CA PRO A 36 12.90 1.85 8.69
C PRO A 36 12.95 2.63 7.37
N SER A 37 12.68 2.00 6.22
CA SER A 37 12.68 2.66 4.91
C SER A 37 11.29 3.18 4.51
N ILE A 38 11.27 4.23 3.70
CA ILE A 38 10.04 4.76 3.11
C ILE A 38 9.33 3.71 2.22
N PHE A 39 10.06 2.78 1.62
CA PHE A 39 9.49 1.70 0.80
C PHE A 39 8.82 0.63 1.66
N GLU A 40 9.41 0.25 2.80
CA GLU A 40 8.76 -0.66 3.75
C GLU A 40 7.50 -0.03 4.34
N LYS A 41 7.53 1.27 4.66
CA LYS A 41 6.33 1.99 5.12
C LYS A 41 5.22 2.01 4.08
N ALA A 42 5.58 2.22 2.80
CA ALA A 42 4.64 2.13 1.69
C ALA A 42 4.11 0.69 1.50
N ALA A 43 4.98 -0.31 1.62
CA ALA A 43 4.64 -1.72 1.51
C ALA A 43 3.61 -2.16 2.55
N VAL A 44 3.73 -1.66 3.78
CA VAL A 44 2.77 -1.91 4.87
C VAL A 44 1.38 -1.43 4.50
N TYR A 45 1.25 -0.24 3.89
CA TYR A 45 -0.07 0.23 3.41
C TYR A 45 -0.67 -0.72 2.37
N ILE A 46 0.13 -1.18 1.40
CA ILE A 46 -0.35 -2.11 0.37
C ILE A 46 -0.82 -3.41 1.01
N ARG A 47 0.05 -4.08 1.77
CA ARG A 47 -0.24 -5.36 2.39
C ARG A 47 -1.44 -5.27 3.32
N ASP A 48 -1.46 -4.30 4.23
CA ASP A 48 -2.46 -4.26 5.30
C ASP A 48 -3.83 -3.82 4.78
N ILE A 49 -3.91 -2.87 3.84
CA ILE A 49 -5.20 -2.50 3.24
C ILE A 49 -5.76 -3.66 2.40
N ILE A 50 -4.91 -4.36 1.64
CA ILE A 50 -5.34 -5.50 0.83
C ILE A 50 -5.81 -6.65 1.72
N THR A 51 -5.07 -6.99 2.77
CA THR A 51 -5.34 -8.18 3.59
C THR A 51 -6.41 -7.96 4.65
N LEU A 52 -6.47 -6.78 5.28
CA LEU A 52 -7.46 -6.47 6.31
C LEU A 52 -8.79 -6.03 5.71
N HIS A 53 -8.82 -5.67 4.42
CA HIS A 53 -9.99 -5.21 3.68
C HIS A 53 -10.84 -4.20 4.48
N PRO A 54 -10.30 -3.04 4.92
CA PRO A 54 -11.02 -2.10 5.77
C PRO A 54 -12.23 -1.44 5.09
N PHE A 55 -12.31 -1.47 3.76
CA PHE A 55 -13.41 -0.90 2.97
C PHE A 55 -14.36 -1.98 2.43
N LEU A 56 -15.61 -1.60 2.15
CA LEU A 56 -16.60 -2.52 1.54
C LEU A 56 -16.19 -2.95 0.13
N ASP A 57 -15.54 -2.06 -0.62
CA ASP A 57 -14.95 -2.35 -1.92
C ASP A 57 -13.73 -1.44 -2.16
N GLY A 58 -12.95 -1.73 -3.19
CA GLY A 58 -11.82 -0.89 -3.62
C GLY A 58 -10.53 -1.11 -2.86
N ASN A 59 -10.46 -2.01 -1.89
CA ASN A 59 -9.28 -2.27 -1.04
C ASN A 59 -7.97 -2.39 -1.83
N LYS A 60 -7.96 -3.14 -2.93
CA LYS A 60 -6.78 -3.29 -3.80
C LYS A 60 -6.30 -1.95 -4.37
N ARG A 61 -7.24 -1.19 -4.95
CA ARG A 61 -6.96 0.11 -5.54
C ARG A 61 -6.51 1.09 -4.45
N THR A 62 -7.20 1.11 -3.31
CA THR A 62 -6.85 1.95 -2.16
C THR A 62 -5.47 1.66 -1.59
N GLY A 63 -5.09 0.40 -1.40
CA GLY A 63 -3.77 0.03 -0.89
C GLY A 63 -2.65 0.59 -1.76
N ILE A 64 -2.79 0.42 -3.08
CA ILE A 64 -1.83 0.92 -4.06
C ILE A 64 -1.78 2.45 -4.10
N THR A 65 -2.93 3.10 -4.21
CA THR A 65 -2.97 4.56 -4.28
C THR A 65 -2.41 5.20 -3.03
N VAL A 66 -2.74 4.69 -1.83
CA VAL A 66 -2.19 5.19 -0.57
C VAL A 66 -0.66 5.08 -0.55
N ALA A 67 -0.13 3.93 -0.98
CA ALA A 67 1.32 3.72 -1.02
C ALA A 67 2.02 4.66 -2.00
N PHE A 68 1.46 4.87 -3.20
CA PHE A 68 2.05 5.78 -4.17
C PHE A 68 1.96 7.24 -3.74
N VAL A 69 0.80 7.70 -3.25
CA VAL A 69 0.68 9.06 -2.70
C VAL A 69 1.66 9.27 -1.53
N PHE A 70 1.85 8.25 -0.68
CA PHE A 70 2.86 8.30 0.38
C PHE A 70 4.27 8.46 -0.20
N LEU A 71 4.66 7.67 -1.20
CA LEU A 71 5.96 7.76 -1.85
C LEU A 71 6.16 9.12 -2.54
N GLU A 72 5.14 9.64 -3.23
CA GLU A 72 5.16 10.94 -3.89
C GLU A 72 5.38 12.08 -2.89
N ASN A 73 4.71 12.05 -1.76
CA ASN A 73 4.91 13.00 -0.67
C ASN A 73 6.31 12.90 -0.03
N ASN A 74 7.00 11.77 -0.23
CA ASN A 74 8.38 11.56 0.21
C ASN A 74 9.41 11.75 -0.93
N GLY A 75 9.00 12.32 -2.06
CA GLY A 75 9.91 12.67 -3.17
C GLY A 75 10.22 11.50 -4.11
N TYR A 76 9.43 10.44 -4.12
CA TYR A 76 9.54 9.31 -5.05
C TYR A 76 8.36 9.28 -5.99
N GLY A 77 8.58 9.13 -7.30
CA GLY A 77 7.50 9.02 -8.27
C GLY A 77 7.94 8.36 -9.57
N GLY A 78 7.04 8.36 -10.54
CA GLY A 78 7.25 7.72 -11.84
C GLY A 78 7.10 6.21 -11.73
N ILE A 79 5.91 5.71 -12.09
CA ILE A 79 5.68 4.30 -12.39
C ILE A 79 5.39 4.31 -13.88
N ASP A 80 6.40 3.98 -14.65
CA ASP A 80 6.25 3.78 -16.08
C ASP A 80 5.83 2.33 -16.29
N HIS A 81 5.13 2.06 -17.39
CA HIS A 81 4.63 0.75 -17.86
C HIS A 81 3.18 0.39 -17.51
N GLU A 82 2.37 0.38 -18.57
CA GLU A 82 0.98 -0.05 -18.61
C GLU A 82 0.86 -1.52 -18.19
N GLY A 83 0.02 -1.81 -17.19
CA GLY A 83 -0.25 -3.18 -16.71
C GLY A 83 0.69 -3.72 -15.62
N GLU A 84 1.84 -3.12 -15.34
CA GLU A 84 2.77 -3.65 -14.31
C GLU A 84 2.18 -3.59 -12.89
N ILE A 85 1.49 -2.50 -12.56
CA ILE A 85 0.83 -2.33 -11.25
C ILE A 85 -0.23 -3.41 -11.03
N GLU A 86 -1.00 -3.76 -12.06
CA GLU A 86 -2.04 -4.78 -11.96
C GLU A 86 -1.42 -6.17 -11.70
N HIS A 87 -0.39 -6.54 -12.46
CA HIS A 87 0.34 -7.78 -12.25
C HIS A 87 0.96 -7.84 -10.85
N PHE A 88 1.54 -6.73 -10.40
CA PHE A 88 2.11 -6.61 -9.06
C PHE A 88 1.06 -6.81 -7.97
N VAL A 89 -0.08 -6.14 -8.04
CA VAL A 89 -1.19 -6.31 -7.07
C VAL A 89 -1.66 -7.75 -7.02
N LEU A 90 -1.79 -8.41 -8.18
CA LEU A 90 -2.18 -9.81 -8.24
C LEU A 90 -1.10 -10.71 -7.63
N ALA A 91 0.18 -10.39 -7.82
CA ALA A 91 1.28 -11.09 -7.17
C ALA A 91 1.22 -10.95 -5.63
N VAL A 92 0.99 -9.74 -5.11
CA VAL A 92 0.81 -9.52 -3.65
C VAL A 92 -0.26 -10.46 -3.07
N ILE A 93 -1.37 -10.63 -3.78
CA ILE A 93 -2.50 -11.45 -3.29
C ILE A 93 -2.24 -12.94 -3.47
N HIS A 94 -1.86 -13.37 -4.68
CA HIS A 94 -1.77 -14.79 -5.02
C HIS A 94 -0.48 -15.43 -4.51
N GLN A 95 0.64 -14.69 -4.55
CA GLN A 95 1.94 -15.16 -4.09
C GLN A 95 2.20 -14.81 -2.63
N LYS A 96 1.32 -14.01 -2.00
CA LYS A 96 1.43 -13.56 -0.62
C LYS A 96 2.78 -12.90 -0.34
N LEU A 97 3.16 -11.97 -1.22
CA LEU A 97 4.40 -11.20 -1.06
C LEU A 97 4.47 -10.55 0.32
N ASP A 98 5.65 -10.62 0.92
CA ASP A 98 5.90 -10.00 2.21
C ASP A 98 6.25 -8.50 2.05
N ILE A 99 6.59 -7.84 3.16
CA ILE A 99 6.86 -6.40 3.16
C ILE A 99 8.13 -6.11 2.37
N GLU A 100 9.12 -6.98 2.49
CA GLU A 100 10.42 -6.89 1.87
C GLU A 100 10.31 -7.01 0.34
N ASP A 101 9.55 -7.98 -0.16
CA ASP A 101 9.26 -8.17 -1.58
C ASP A 101 8.53 -6.95 -2.17
N ILE A 102 7.49 -6.47 -1.48
CA ILE A 102 6.72 -5.30 -1.91
C ILE A 102 7.61 -4.04 -1.91
N ALA A 103 8.41 -3.84 -0.85
CA ALA A 103 9.30 -2.69 -0.74
C ALA A 103 10.38 -2.71 -1.82
N ALA A 104 10.93 -3.89 -2.14
CA ALA A 104 11.88 -4.07 -3.22
C ALA A 104 11.25 -3.68 -4.56
N TRP A 105 10.04 -4.16 -4.86
CA TRP A 105 9.32 -3.79 -6.07
C TRP A 105 9.07 -2.29 -6.16
N LEU A 106 8.58 -1.66 -5.08
CA LEU A 106 8.36 -0.21 -5.06
C LEU A 106 9.65 0.59 -5.29
N LYS A 107 10.77 0.12 -4.74
CA LYS A 107 12.07 0.75 -4.90
C LYS A 107 12.61 0.66 -6.34
N THR A 108 12.37 -0.45 -7.04
CA THR A 108 12.81 -0.60 -8.44
C THR A 108 11.91 0.13 -9.43
N HIS A 109 10.63 0.31 -9.10
CA HIS A 109 9.61 0.91 -9.97
C HIS A 109 9.27 2.36 -9.61
N THR A 110 10.10 3.01 -8.78
CA THR A 110 9.99 4.44 -8.52
C THR A 110 11.35 5.11 -8.60
N LYS A 111 11.37 6.39 -8.95
CA LYS A 111 12.57 7.21 -9.03
C LYS A 111 12.45 8.39 -8.07
N ARG A 112 13.58 8.79 -7.50
CA ARG A 112 13.63 10.02 -6.71
C ARG A 112 13.46 11.22 -7.65
N LYS A 113 12.57 12.14 -7.29
CA LYS A 113 12.35 13.42 -7.97
C LYS A 113 13.53 14.36 -7.76
#